data_AF-A0A521YN28-F1
#
_entry.id   AF-A0A521YN28-F1
#
_cell.length_a   1.000
_cell.length_b   1.000
_cell.length_c   1.000
_cell.angle_alpha   90.00
_cell.angle_beta   90.00
_cell.angle_gamma   90.00
#
_symmetry.space_group_name_H-M   'P 1'
#
loop_
_entity.id
_entity.type
_entity.pdbx_description
1 polymer ?
#
loop_
_entity_poly.entity_id
_entity_poly.type
_entity_poly.pdbx_seq_one_letter_code
_entity_poly.pdbx_strand_id
1 'polypeptide(L)' 'MEEQTSQHCSPDRVLALERAAAMVGGHAELAQRLKVPHRQVDYWLREIGTPPDTVFFDVLDIIIQNAGVGKD' A
#
# COMPACT_ATOMS: atom_id res chain seq x y z
N MET A 1 12.89 -17.24 21.65
CA MET A 1 12.79 -15.88 21.10
C MET A 1 13.26 -16.00 19.66
N GLU A 2 12.33 -16.23 18.74
CA GLU A 2 12.67 -16.54 17.34
C GLU A 2 12.65 -15.24 16.54
N GLU A 3 13.84 -14.63 16.43
CA GLU A 3 14.15 -13.64 15.40
C GLU A 3 14.30 -14.38 14.06
N GLN A 4 13.23 -14.41 13.27
CA GLN A 4 13.28 -14.78 11.86
C GLN A 4 12.59 -13.69 11.03
N THR A 5 13.27 -12.55 10.94
CA THR A 5 12.91 -11.43 10.06
C THR A 5 13.22 -11.81 8.60
N SER A 6 12.43 -12.70 8.01
CA SER A 6 12.36 -12.74 6.55
C SER A 6 11.44 -11.61 6.13
N GLN A 7 12.04 -10.45 5.84
CA GLN A 7 11.44 -9.35 5.09
C GLN A 7 11.16 -9.83 3.66
N HIS A 8 10.26 -10.79 3.51
CA HIS A 8 9.69 -11.16 2.23
C HIS A 8 8.62 -10.11 1.97
N CYS A 9 8.70 -9.40 0.83
CA CYS A 9 7.58 -8.62 0.32
C CYS A 9 6.34 -9.50 0.40
N SER A 10 5.47 -9.24 1.36
CA SER A 10 4.30 -10.07 1.52
C SER A 10 3.41 -9.76 0.32
N PRO A 11 3.06 -10.74 -0.53
CA PRO A 11 2.29 -10.49 -1.76
C PRO A 11 0.96 -9.79 -1.45
N ASP A 12 0.42 -10.00 -0.26
CA ASP A 12 -0.76 -9.32 0.26
C ASP A 12 -0.60 -7.78 0.35
N ARG A 13 0.59 -7.28 0.71
CA ARG A 13 0.89 -5.85 0.79
C ARG A 13 0.96 -5.21 -0.60
N VAL A 14 1.52 -5.92 -1.58
CA VAL A 14 1.57 -5.46 -2.97
C VAL A 14 0.15 -5.39 -3.53
N LEU A 15 -0.66 -6.43 -3.30
CA LEU A 15 -2.05 -6.45 -3.72
C LEU A 15 -2.86 -5.32 -3.08
N ALA A 16 -2.63 -5.03 -1.80
CA ALA A 16 -3.26 -3.91 -1.12
C ALA A 16 -2.86 -2.56 -1.73
N LEU A 17 -1.57 -2.36 -2.05
CA LEU A 17 -1.08 -1.15 -2.72
C LEU A 17 -1.73 -0.97 -4.11
N GLU A 18 -1.77 -2.03 -4.92
CA GLU A 18 -2.43 -2.02 -6.25
C GLU A 18 -3.90 -1.67 -6.13
N ARG A 19 -4.61 -2.30 -5.18
CA ARG A 19 -6.03 -2.04 -4.94
C ARG A 19 -6.29 -0.60 -4.50
N ALA A 20 -5.51 -0.10 -3.55
CA ALA A 20 -5.64 1.27 -3.08
C ALA A 20 -5.35 2.26 -4.22
N ALA A 21 -4.32 2.01 -5.02
CA ALA A 21 -4.01 2.82 -6.20
C ALA A 21 -5.18 2.88 -7.18
N ALA A 22 -5.78 1.72 -7.51
CA ALA A 22 -6.94 1.66 -8.40
C ALA A 22 -8.13 2.49 -7.86
N MET A 23 -8.33 2.52 -6.53
CA MET A 23 -9.40 3.30 -5.90
C MET A 23 -9.15 4.80 -5.90
N VAL A 24 -7.89 5.25 -5.79
CA VAL A 24 -7.56 6.68 -5.65
C VAL A 24 -7.18 7.36 -6.96
N GLY A 25 -7.12 6.64 -8.09
CA GLY A 25 -6.78 7.21 -9.40
C GLY A 25 -5.35 6.91 -9.89
N GLY A 26 -4.66 5.95 -9.27
CA GLY A 26 -3.37 5.42 -9.71
C GLY A 26 -2.23 5.59 -8.69
N HIS A 27 -1.03 5.13 -9.05
CA HIS A 27 0.14 5.12 -8.16
C HIS A 27 0.61 6.52 -7.72
N ALA A 28 0.47 7.51 -8.60
CA ALA A 28 0.86 8.89 -8.29
C ALA A 28 -0.04 9.53 -7.22
N GLU A 29 -1.37 9.31 -7.32
CA GLU A 29 -2.33 9.78 -6.33
C GLU A 29 -2.18 9.03 -5.00
N LEU A 30 -1.93 7.72 -5.07
CA LEU A 30 -1.62 6.93 -3.88
C LEU A 30 -0.38 7.45 -3.16
N ALA A 31 0.70 7.74 -3.89
CA ALA A 31 1.92 8.29 -3.31
C ALA A 31 1.69 9.63 -2.60
N GLN A 32 0.86 10.51 -3.18
CA GLN A 32 0.48 11.78 -2.55
C GLN A 32 -0.31 11.55 -1.25
N ARG A 33 -1.30 10.64 -1.26
CA ARG A 33 -2.10 10.31 -0.08
C ARG A 33 -1.25 9.70 1.04
N LEU A 34 -0.33 8.80 0.69
CA LEU A 34 0.61 8.18 1.61
C LEU A 34 1.76 9.11 2.04
N LYS A 35 1.87 10.30 1.44
CA LYS A 35 2.95 11.28 1.67
C LYS A 35 4.34 10.68 1.47
N VAL A 36 4.50 9.83 0.46
CA VAL A 36 5.77 9.21 0.08
C VAL A 36 6.13 9.56 -1.36
N PRO A 37 7.41 9.48 -1.76
CA PRO A 37 7.79 9.64 -3.15
C PRO A 37 7.11 8.60 -4.04
N HIS A 38 6.66 8.98 -5.23
CA HIS A 38 6.07 8.04 -6.20
C HIS A 38 7.02 6.87 -6.52
N ARG A 39 8.33 7.13 -6.62
CA ARG A 39 9.34 6.06 -6.82
C ARG A 39 9.37 5.04 -5.68
N GLN A 40 8.99 5.44 -4.46
CA GLN A 40 8.95 4.54 -3.31
C GLN A 40 7.78 3.55 -3.44
N VAL A 41 6.62 4.00 -3.95
CA VAL A 41 5.49 3.12 -4.25
C VAL A 41 5.86 2.13 -5.36
N ASP A 42 6.47 2.60 -6.45
CA ASP A 42 6.93 1.74 -7.55
C ASP A 42 7.96 0.69 -7.07
N TYR A 43 8.85 1.07 -6.15
CA TYR A 43 9.82 0.16 -5.54
C TYR A 43 9.16 -0.98 -4.74
N TRP A 44 8.11 -0.67 -3.96
CA TRP A 44 7.35 -1.68 -3.23
C TRP A 44 6.50 -2.57 -4.13
N LEU A 45 5.90 -1.99 -5.18
CA LEU A 45 5.11 -2.73 -6.17
C LEU A 45 5.95 -3.73 -6.98
N ARG A 46 7.24 -3.43 -7.19
CA ARG A 46 8.20 -4.34 -7.83
C ARG A 46 8.79 -5.38 -6.88
N GLU A 47 8.27 -5.48 -5.65
CA GLU A 47 8.74 -6.43 -4.63
C GLU A 47 10.22 -6.25 -4.25
N ILE A 48 10.79 -5.05 -4.48
CA ILE A 48 12.20 -4.77 -4.19
C ILE A 48 12.38 -4.37 -2.71
N GLY A 49 11.29 -4.08 -2.00
CA GLY A 49 11.27 -3.96 -0.54
C GLY A 49 9.85 -3.88 0.02
N THR A 50 9.76 -3.91 1.35
CA THR A 50 8.46 -3.99 2.04
C THR A 50 8.03 -2.60 2.53
N PRO A 51 6.77 -2.18 2.29
CA PRO A 51 6.26 -0.95 2.90
C PRO A 51 6.22 -1.12 4.42
N PRO A 52 6.63 -0.10 5.20
CA PRO A 52 6.50 -0.10 6.65
C PRO A 52 5.05 -0.40 7.08
N ASP A 53 4.87 -0.96 8.27
CA ASP A 53 3.54 -1.28 8.79
C ASP A 53 2.61 -0.07 8.84
N THR A 54 3.13 1.10 9.21
CA THR A 54 2.37 2.36 9.19
C THR A 54 1.80 2.66 7.81
N VAL A 55 2.63 2.58 6.76
CA VAL A 55 2.20 2.79 5.38
C VAL A 55 1.18 1.74 4.95
N PHE A 56 1.36 0.48 5.35
CA PHE A 56 0.40 -0.56 5.05
C PHE A 56 -0.95 -0.32 5.73
N PHE A 57 -0.97 0.14 6.98
CA PHE A 57 -2.21 0.52 7.66
C PHE A 57 -2.90 1.72 7.00
N ASP A 58 -2.16 2.74 6.55
CA ASP A 58 -2.71 3.84 5.77
C ASP A 58 -3.34 3.35 4.44
N VAL A 59 -2.71 2.37 3.77
CA VAL A 59 -3.26 1.73 2.57
C VAL A 59 -4.61 1.04 2.86
N LEU A 60 -4.71 0.31 3.98
CA LEU A 60 -5.95 -0.34 4.40
C LEU A 60 -7.04 0.69 4.73
N ASP A 61 -6.69 1.78 5.40
CA ASP A 61 -7.60 2.86 5.73
C ASP A 61 -8.19 3.50 4.45
N ILE A 62 -7.37 3.73 3.42
CA ILE A 62 -7.82 4.20 2.10
C ILE A 62 -8.83 3.24 1.47
N ILE A 63 -8.56 1.93 1.52
CA ILE A 63 -9.44 0.90 0.97
C ILE A 63 -10.78 0.88 1.70
N ILE A 64 -10.76 0.91 3.04
CA ILE A 64 -11.96 0.89 3.88
C ILE A 64 -12.83 2.13 3.60
N GLN A 65 -12.21 3.32 3.55
CA GLN A 65 -12.92 4.57 3.25
C GLN A 65 -13.57 4.56 1.87
N ASN A 66 -12.86 4.13 0.82
CA ASN A 66 -13.41 4.12 -0.54
C ASN A 66 -14.48 3.02 -0.73
N ALA A 67 -14.36 1.88 -0.05
CA ALA A 67 -15.38 0.83 -0.08
C ALA A 67 -16.68 1.25 0.63
N GLY A 68 -16.59 2.13 1.63
CA GLY A 68 -17.74 2.67 2.36
C GLY A 68 -18.56 3.70 1.59
N VAL A 69 -18.03 4.26 0.50
CA VAL A 69 -18.66 5.32 -0.32
C VAL A 69 -19.60 4.74 -1.41
N GLY A 70 -19.91 3.43 -1.36
CA GLY A 70 -20.84 2.75 -2.27
C GLY A 70 -22.32 2.73 -1.83
N LYS A 71 -22.78 3.73 -1.07
CA LYS A 71 -24.21 3.90 -0.73
C LYS A 71 -24.68 5.30 -1.09
N ASP A 72 -25.06 5.48 -2.35
CA ASP A 72 -26.12 6.39 -2.79
C ASP A 72 -26.72 5.83 -4.09
#